data_AF-A0A8F0WH79-F1
#
_entry.id   AF-A0A8F0WH79-F1
#
_cell.length_a   1.000
_cell.length_b   1.000
_cell.length_c   1.000
_cell.angle_alpha   90.00
_cell.angle_beta   90.00
_cell.angle_gamma   90.00
#
_symmetry.space_group_name_H-M   'P 1'
#
loop_
_entity.id
_entity.type
_entity.pdbx_description
1 polymer ?
#
loop_
_entity_poly.entity_id
_entity_poly.type
_entity_poly.pdbx_seq_one_letter_code
_entity_poly.pdbx_strand_id
1 'polypeptide(L)'
;MIDRYKHQQLRIGLVSPQQISAWAQKILPNGEIVGEVTKPYTFHYKTNKPEKDGLFCERIFGPIKSGICACGNYRVIGDEKKDPRFCEQCGVEFVDSRIRRYQMGYIKLACPVTHVWYLKRLPSYIANLLDKPLKELEGLVYCDGTVIIRFTSPFSDVIEGKEGRFRETLLGKRVDYSGRSVIVVGPSLSLHRCGLPREIAIELFQTFVIRGLIRQHFASNIGVAKSKIREKEPVVWEILQEVMQGHPVLLNRAPTLHRLGIQAFQPILVEGHAICLHPLVCKGFNADFDGDQMAVHVPLSLEAQAEARLLMFSHMNLLSPAIGDPISVPTQDMLIGLYVLTSGNRRGVCANRYNRTNYKNERIDDNNYKYTKEPFFCNSYDAIGAYRQKRINLDSPLWLRWRLDQRVITSRETPIEVHYESLGTSHEIYGHYVIVRSIKKEVLCIYVRTTVGHISLYREIEEAIQGFCRAYSYGT
;
A
#
# COMPACT_ATOMS: atom_id res chain seq x y z
N MET A 1 15.25 20.56 -1.03
CA MET A 1 13.78 20.63 -0.85
C MET A 1 13.34 21.96 -1.41
N ILE A 2 12.66 21.97 -2.55
CA ILE A 2 12.14 23.20 -3.15
C ILE A 2 10.84 23.57 -2.41
N ASP A 3 10.72 24.84 -2.08
CA ASP A 3 9.67 25.57 -1.36
C ASP A 3 8.25 25.28 -1.90
N ARG A 4 7.70 24.08 -1.65
CA ARG A 4 6.43 23.60 -2.23
C ARG A 4 5.19 24.38 -1.78
N TYR A 5 5.30 25.22 -0.75
CA TYR A 5 4.15 25.92 -0.16
C TYR A 5 3.97 27.38 -0.59
N LYS A 6 4.88 27.96 -1.40
CA LYS A 6 4.80 29.39 -1.74
C LYS A 6 4.01 29.75 -2.99
N HIS A 7 3.72 28.80 -3.87
CA HIS A 7 3.21 29.12 -5.21
C HIS A 7 1.89 28.37 -5.48
N GLN A 8 0.79 29.11 -5.53
CA GLN A 8 -0.55 28.57 -5.77
C GLN A 8 -0.87 28.36 -7.26
N GLN A 9 -0.14 29.02 -8.16
CA GLN A 9 -0.42 29.04 -9.60
C GLN A 9 0.85 28.84 -10.42
N LEU A 10 0.71 28.13 -11.55
CA LEU A 10 1.74 27.97 -12.57
C LEU A 10 1.25 28.62 -13.87
N ARG A 11 2.01 29.60 -14.39
CA ARG A 11 1.71 30.26 -15.67
C ARG A 11 2.69 29.79 -16.75
N ILE A 12 2.15 29.46 -17.92
CA ILE A 12 2.92 29.12 -19.12
C ILE A 12 2.57 30.16 -20.19
N GLY A 13 3.55 30.57 -21.00
CA GLY A 13 3.35 31.58 -22.04
C GLY A 13 4.48 31.58 -23.08
N LEU A 14 4.31 32.39 -24.12
CA LEU A 14 5.34 32.66 -25.11
C LEU A 14 6.52 33.40 -24.46
N VAL A 15 7.71 33.14 -24.97
CA VAL A 15 8.96 33.74 -24.47
C VAL A 15 9.52 34.67 -25.54
N SER A 16 9.86 35.91 -25.16
CA SER A 16 10.49 36.85 -26.09
C SER A 16 11.99 36.58 -26.27
N PRO A 17 12.62 36.98 -27.39
CA PRO A 17 14.05 36.83 -27.58
C PRO A 17 14.88 37.50 -26.46
N GLN A 18 14.44 38.66 -25.95
CA GLN A 18 15.13 39.33 -24.83
C GLN A 18 15.09 38.49 -23.56
N GLN A 19 13.96 37.80 -23.28
CA GLN A 19 13.85 36.91 -22.13
C GLN A 19 14.76 35.69 -22.25
N ILE A 20 14.88 35.09 -23.44
CA ILE A 20 15.80 33.96 -23.69
C ILE A 20 17.25 34.40 -23.43
N SER A 21 17.66 35.55 -23.97
CA SER A 21 18.98 36.12 -23.72
C SER A 21 19.21 36.39 -22.23
N ALA A 22 18.23 36.95 -21.52
CA ALA A 22 18.33 37.22 -20.09
C ALA A 22 18.50 35.96 -19.23
N TRP A 23 17.93 34.81 -19.63
CA TRP A 23 18.10 33.54 -18.91
C TRP A 23 19.47 32.90 -19.11
N ALA A 24 20.09 33.11 -20.28
CA ALA A 24 21.31 32.44 -20.66
C ALA A 24 22.58 33.30 -20.49
N GLN A 25 22.46 34.63 -20.57
CA GLN A 25 23.59 35.54 -20.49
C GLN A 25 24.13 35.68 -19.06
N LYS A 26 25.45 35.76 -18.97
CA LYS A 26 26.22 36.10 -17.78
C LYS A 26 27.22 37.18 -18.14
N ILE A 27 27.43 38.11 -17.22
CA ILE A 27 28.45 39.15 -17.35
C ILE A 27 29.66 38.72 -16.52
N LEU A 28 30.80 38.57 -17.19
CA LEU A 28 32.07 38.28 -16.55
C LEU A 28 32.69 39.55 -15.94
N PRO A 29 33.64 39.43 -14.99
CA PRO A 29 34.29 40.59 -14.36
C PRO A 29 35.04 41.50 -15.33
N ASN A 30 35.45 40.98 -16.48
CA ASN A 30 36.10 41.72 -17.57
C ASN A 30 35.10 42.52 -18.45
N GLY A 31 33.80 42.44 -18.14
CA GLY A 31 32.73 43.07 -18.93
C GLY A 31 32.26 42.24 -20.13
N GLU A 32 32.84 41.06 -20.37
CA GLU A 32 32.40 40.19 -21.47
C GLU A 32 31.06 39.53 -21.15
N ILE A 33 30.17 39.51 -22.15
CA ILE A 33 28.89 38.81 -22.07
C ILE A 33 29.10 37.39 -22.60
N VAL A 34 28.80 36.41 -21.77
CA VAL A 34 28.93 34.97 -22.06
C VAL A 34 27.55 34.33 -22.03
N GLY A 35 27.29 33.37 -22.92
CA GLY A 35 26.01 32.66 -22.98
C GLY A 35 25.66 32.16 -24.38
N GLU A 36 26.27 32.75 -25.40
CA GLU A 36 26.10 32.37 -26.79
C GLU A 36 26.98 31.16 -27.15
N VAL A 37 26.37 30.15 -27.78
CA VAL A 37 27.08 29.01 -28.35
C VAL A 37 27.35 29.30 -29.82
N THR A 38 28.63 29.42 -30.18
CA THR A 38 29.05 29.79 -31.54
C THR A 38 29.59 28.59 -32.33
N LYS A 39 30.13 27.58 -31.64
CA LYS A 39 30.72 26.40 -32.28
C LYS A 39 29.82 25.17 -32.14
N PRO A 40 29.73 24.31 -33.17
CA PRO A 40 28.93 23.09 -33.12
C PRO A 40 29.60 21.94 -32.37
N TYR A 41 30.88 22.09 -32.01
CA TYR A 41 31.67 21.02 -31.41
C TYR A 41 31.27 20.75 -29.95
N THR A 42 31.43 19.48 -29.54
CA THR A 42 31.06 19.01 -28.21
C THR A 42 32.29 18.88 -27.31
N PHE A 43 33.05 17.80 -27.50
CA PHE A 43 34.29 17.50 -26.78
C PHE A 43 35.42 17.30 -27.77
N HIS A 44 36.62 17.69 -27.37
CA HIS A 44 37.81 17.40 -28.14
C HIS A 44 38.19 15.92 -27.97
N TYR A 45 38.16 15.16 -29.06
CA TYR A 45 38.35 13.70 -29.09
C TYR A 45 39.61 13.17 -28.38
N LYS A 46 40.74 13.91 -28.42
CA LYS A 46 41.98 13.50 -27.74
C LYS A 46 42.02 13.79 -26.24
N THR A 47 41.44 14.92 -25.82
CA THR A 47 41.61 15.43 -24.44
C THR A 47 40.40 15.13 -23.58
N ASN A 48 39.27 14.71 -24.18
CA ASN A 48 37.95 14.59 -23.56
C ASN A 48 37.52 15.85 -22.80
N LYS A 49 38.10 17.01 -23.14
CA LYS A 49 37.71 18.31 -22.59
C LYS A 49 36.67 18.95 -23.50
N PRO A 50 35.69 19.67 -22.93
CA PRO A 50 34.67 20.36 -23.70
C PRO A 50 35.31 21.49 -24.50
N GLU A 51 34.84 21.66 -25.73
CA GLU A 51 35.33 22.72 -26.61
C GLU A 51 34.91 24.11 -26.13
N LYS A 52 35.80 25.09 -26.32
CA LYS A 52 35.52 26.49 -25.98
C LYS A 52 34.46 27.03 -26.94
N ASP A 53 33.39 27.59 -26.39
CA ASP A 53 32.20 28.10 -27.08
C ASP A 53 31.40 27.04 -27.85
N GLY A 54 31.63 25.77 -27.52
CA GLY A 54 30.86 24.61 -28.00
C GLY A 54 29.64 24.28 -27.14
N LEU A 55 28.95 23.20 -27.50
CA LEU A 55 27.70 22.75 -26.87
C LEU A 55 27.83 22.36 -25.39
N PHE A 56 29.04 22.07 -24.91
CA PHE A 56 29.30 21.69 -23.52
C PHE A 56 30.27 22.64 -22.81
N CYS A 57 30.52 23.83 -23.36
CA CYS A 57 31.51 24.78 -22.87
C CYS A 57 31.39 25.06 -21.36
N GLU A 58 32.47 24.89 -20.61
CA GLU A 58 32.50 25.16 -19.17
C GLU A 58 32.30 26.64 -18.82
N ARG A 59 32.71 27.53 -19.73
CA ARG A 59 32.57 28.98 -19.54
C ARG A 59 31.10 29.41 -19.55
N ILE A 60 30.27 28.74 -20.35
CA ILE A 60 28.83 29.03 -20.48
C ILE A 60 28.04 28.28 -19.40
N PHE A 61 28.19 26.94 -19.34
CA PHE A 61 27.33 26.09 -18.52
C PHE A 61 27.84 25.89 -17.08
N GLY A 62 29.11 26.17 -16.81
CA GLY A 62 29.76 25.93 -15.52
C GLY A 62 30.72 24.72 -15.55
N PRO A 63 31.43 24.45 -14.44
CA PRO A 63 32.53 23.48 -14.41
C PRO A 63 32.06 22.02 -14.43
N ILE A 64 32.88 21.11 -14.99
CA ILE A 64 32.59 19.66 -14.97
C ILE A 64 32.70 19.10 -13.55
N LYS A 65 33.73 19.51 -12.82
CA LYS A 65 33.97 19.10 -11.43
C LYS A 65 33.82 20.32 -10.53
N SER A 66 33.12 20.16 -9.42
CA SER A 66 32.84 21.24 -8.47
C SER A 66 34.15 21.90 -8.01
N GLY A 67 34.23 23.22 -8.14
CA GLY A 67 35.39 24.03 -7.72
C GLY A 67 36.62 23.95 -8.64
N ILE A 68 36.57 23.23 -9.77
CA ILE A 68 37.69 23.13 -10.73
C ILE A 68 37.34 23.85 -12.03
N CYS A 69 38.18 24.77 -12.48
CA CYS A 69 38.01 25.46 -13.76
C CYS A 69 38.62 24.68 -14.94
N ALA A 70 38.34 25.12 -16.18
CA ALA A 70 38.85 24.48 -17.40
C ALA A 70 40.39 24.43 -17.49
N CYS A 71 41.07 25.44 -16.92
CA CYS A 71 42.54 25.49 -16.83
C CYS A 71 43.12 24.49 -15.81
N GLY A 72 42.29 23.90 -14.94
CA GLY A 72 42.73 23.00 -13.89
C GLY A 72 42.99 23.66 -12.53
N ASN A 73 42.75 24.97 -12.40
CA ASN A 73 42.83 25.64 -11.10
C ASN A 73 41.66 25.17 -10.22
N TYR A 74 41.95 24.83 -8.97
CA TYR A 74 40.97 24.40 -7.98
C TYR A 74 40.77 25.48 -6.92
N ARG A 75 39.52 25.67 -6.48
CA ARG A 75 39.16 26.51 -5.34
C ARG A 75 38.08 25.86 -4.48
N VAL A 76 38.18 26.12 -3.18
CA VAL A 76 37.21 25.63 -2.19
C VAL A 76 35.92 26.45 -2.35
N ILE A 77 34.78 25.75 -2.41
CA ILE A 77 33.46 26.36 -2.53
C ILE A 77 33.03 26.83 -1.14
N GLY A 78 32.83 28.14 -0.94
CA GLY A 78 32.28 28.71 0.30
C GLY A 78 33.14 29.79 0.98
N ASP A 79 34.38 30.01 0.55
CA ASP A 79 35.20 31.13 1.05
C ASP A 79 34.84 32.44 0.32
N GLU A 80 33.74 33.06 0.74
CA GLU A 80 33.17 34.27 0.11
C GLU A 80 34.01 35.55 0.29
N LYS A 81 35.07 35.52 1.11
CA LYS A 81 35.62 36.78 1.66
C LYS A 81 36.79 37.41 0.91
N LYS A 82 37.49 36.74 -0.02
CA LYS A 82 38.66 37.37 -0.72
C LYS A 82 38.95 36.95 -2.16
N ASP A 83 38.37 35.88 -2.69
CA ASP A 83 38.81 35.34 -3.99
C ASP A 83 37.86 35.63 -5.15
N PRO A 84 38.38 35.85 -6.38
CA PRO A 84 37.54 36.14 -7.53
C PRO A 84 36.62 34.95 -7.87
N ARG A 85 35.32 35.23 -8.05
CA ARG A 85 34.30 34.22 -8.35
C ARG A 85 34.52 33.49 -9.68
N PHE A 86 35.22 34.14 -10.61
CA PHE A 86 35.54 33.61 -11.93
C PHE A 86 37.04 33.42 -12.07
N CYS A 87 37.45 32.44 -12.87
CA CYS A 87 38.85 32.27 -13.24
C CYS A 87 39.26 33.36 -14.25
N GLU A 88 40.32 34.11 -13.95
CA GLU A 88 40.83 35.17 -14.83
C GLU A 88 41.32 34.67 -16.20
N GLN A 89 41.79 33.42 -16.28
CA GLN A 89 42.33 32.86 -17.53
C GLN A 89 41.28 32.22 -18.44
N CYS A 90 40.24 31.61 -17.88
CA CYS A 90 39.23 30.88 -18.68
C CYS A 90 37.80 31.37 -18.51
N GLY A 91 37.55 32.31 -17.60
CA GLY A 91 36.21 32.86 -17.33
C GLY A 91 35.22 31.86 -16.71
N VAL A 92 35.67 30.67 -16.32
CA VAL A 92 34.79 29.66 -15.68
C VAL A 92 34.51 30.06 -14.23
N GLU A 93 33.24 29.95 -13.85
CA GLU A 93 32.76 30.23 -12.50
C GLU A 93 33.14 29.09 -11.53
N PHE A 94 33.71 29.41 -10.37
CA PHE A 94 34.04 28.42 -9.34
C PHE A 94 32.79 28.06 -8.51
N VAL A 95 31.98 27.15 -9.04
CA VAL A 95 30.72 26.70 -8.42
C VAL A 95 30.60 25.17 -8.44
N ASP A 96 29.52 24.66 -7.86
CA ASP A 96 29.16 23.26 -7.95
C ASP A 96 28.79 22.88 -9.40
N SER A 97 29.33 21.75 -9.88
CA SER A 97 29.01 21.17 -11.19
C SER A 97 27.51 20.97 -11.45
N ARG A 98 26.68 20.87 -10.40
CA ARG A 98 25.22 20.80 -10.48
C ARG A 98 24.59 21.98 -11.23
N ILE A 99 25.26 23.14 -11.29
CA ILE A 99 24.74 24.31 -12.00
C ILE A 99 24.51 24.04 -13.50
N ARG A 100 25.29 23.12 -14.11
CA ARG A 100 25.16 22.72 -15.52
C ARG A 100 23.79 22.12 -15.86
N ARG A 101 23.01 21.68 -14.86
CA ARG A 101 21.64 21.16 -15.04
C ARG A 101 20.58 22.27 -15.16
N TYR A 102 20.91 23.49 -14.74
CA TYR A 102 19.99 24.62 -14.66
C TYR A 102 20.40 25.77 -15.58
N GLN A 103 21.71 25.91 -15.84
CA GLN A 103 22.24 26.95 -16.70
C GLN A 103 21.87 26.69 -18.16
N MET A 104 21.22 27.67 -18.79
CA MET A 104 20.88 27.62 -20.20
C MET A 104 21.92 28.36 -21.05
N GLY A 105 22.03 27.97 -22.31
CA GLY A 105 22.75 28.70 -23.36
C GLY A 105 21.77 29.09 -24.48
N TYR A 106 22.18 29.99 -25.37
CA TYR A 106 21.38 30.37 -26.53
C TYR A 106 22.22 30.42 -27.80
N ILE A 107 21.56 30.35 -28.96
CA ILE A 107 22.16 30.49 -30.28
C ILE A 107 21.49 31.67 -30.97
N LYS A 108 22.27 32.64 -31.42
CA LYS A 108 21.75 33.75 -32.21
C LYS A 108 21.66 33.34 -33.68
N LEU A 109 20.44 33.21 -34.19
CA LEU A 109 20.23 32.88 -35.59
C LEU A 109 20.46 34.10 -36.48
N ALA A 110 21.05 33.88 -37.66
CA ALA A 110 21.26 34.92 -38.66
C ALA A 110 19.93 35.38 -39.29
N CYS A 111 18.95 34.47 -39.40
CA CYS A 111 17.63 34.74 -39.94
C CYS A 111 16.53 34.29 -38.95
N PRO A 112 15.39 34.99 -38.91
CA PRO A 112 14.26 34.57 -38.09
C PRO A 112 13.67 33.25 -38.60
N VAL A 113 13.22 32.41 -37.68
CA VAL A 113 12.58 31.12 -37.98
C VAL A 113 11.25 31.01 -37.25
N THR A 114 10.28 30.33 -37.84
CA THR A 114 9.00 30.05 -37.20
C THR A 114 9.05 28.75 -36.41
N HIS A 115 8.44 28.73 -35.22
CA HIS A 115 8.38 27.52 -34.42
C HIS A 115 7.31 26.55 -34.96
N VAL A 116 7.70 25.29 -35.18
CA VAL A 116 6.90 24.27 -35.88
C VAL A 116 5.52 24.04 -35.23
N TRP A 117 5.42 24.07 -33.90
CA TRP A 117 4.14 23.90 -33.20
C TRP A 117 3.07 24.94 -33.54
N TYR A 118 3.45 26.17 -33.93
CA TYR A 118 2.47 27.21 -34.28
C TYR A 118 2.15 27.24 -35.77
N LEU A 119 3.04 26.69 -36.61
CA LEU A 119 2.86 26.60 -38.05
C LEU A 119 2.14 25.31 -38.47
N LYS A 120 2.66 24.13 -38.08
CA LYS A 120 2.22 22.82 -38.60
C LYS A 120 1.12 22.14 -37.81
N ARG A 121 0.82 22.61 -36.60
CA ARG A 121 -0.29 22.04 -35.81
C ARG A 121 -1.60 22.26 -36.55
N LEU A 122 -2.54 21.32 -36.43
CA LEU A 122 -3.89 21.44 -36.97
C LEU A 122 -4.88 21.68 -35.81
N PRO A 123 -5.67 22.78 -35.84
CA PRO A 123 -5.55 23.92 -36.74
C PRO A 123 -4.28 24.75 -36.47
N SER A 124 -3.77 25.43 -37.50
CA SER A 124 -2.54 26.23 -37.40
C SER A 124 -2.81 27.59 -36.80
N TYR A 125 -2.08 27.94 -35.73
CA TYR A 125 -2.28 29.21 -35.03
C TYR A 125 -1.90 30.40 -35.89
N ILE A 126 -0.80 30.30 -36.64
CA ILE A 126 -0.33 31.38 -37.52
C ILE A 126 -1.28 31.54 -38.71
N ALA A 127 -1.73 30.43 -39.30
CA ALA A 127 -2.69 30.46 -40.41
C ALA A 127 -4.01 31.12 -40.00
N ASN A 128 -4.53 30.77 -38.83
CA ASN A 128 -5.75 31.35 -38.30
C ASN A 128 -5.57 32.84 -37.95
N LEU A 129 -4.42 33.23 -37.40
CA LEU A 129 -4.15 34.62 -37.04
C LEU A 129 -4.05 35.53 -38.28
N LEU A 130 -3.53 35.01 -39.39
CA LEU A 130 -3.31 35.75 -40.63
C LEU A 130 -4.44 35.57 -41.66
N ASP A 131 -5.46 34.77 -41.34
CA ASP A 131 -6.56 34.39 -42.24
C ASP A 131 -6.08 33.91 -43.62
N LYS A 132 -5.07 33.02 -43.61
CA LYS A 132 -4.43 32.48 -44.82
C LYS A 132 -4.40 30.94 -44.80
N PRO A 133 -4.48 30.28 -45.97
CA PRO A 133 -4.38 28.84 -46.04
C PRO A 133 -2.97 28.36 -45.65
N LEU A 134 -2.91 27.26 -44.87
CA LEU A 134 -1.64 26.70 -44.37
C LEU A 134 -0.64 26.39 -45.50
N LYS A 135 -1.11 25.91 -46.66
CA LYS A 135 -0.24 25.61 -47.82
C LYS A 135 0.53 26.82 -48.33
N GLU A 136 -0.11 27.99 -48.36
CA GLU A 136 0.55 29.25 -48.79
C GLU A 136 1.65 29.64 -47.79
N LEU A 137 1.37 29.51 -46.49
CA LEU A 137 2.33 29.81 -45.43
C LEU A 137 3.50 28.82 -45.38
N GLU A 138 3.26 27.53 -45.63
CA GLU A 138 4.34 26.55 -45.71
C GLU A 138 5.29 26.82 -46.87
N GLY A 139 4.77 27.19 -48.05
CA GLY A 139 5.60 27.59 -49.20
C GLY A 139 6.48 28.80 -48.89
N LEU A 140 5.92 29.80 -48.19
CA LEU A 140 6.66 30.99 -47.75
C LEU A 140 7.75 30.68 -46.72
N VAL A 141 7.46 29.84 -45.72
CA VAL A 141 8.41 29.52 -44.63
C VAL A 141 9.51 28.58 -45.11
N TYR A 142 9.17 27.58 -45.93
CA TYR A 142 10.13 26.59 -46.44
C TYR A 142 10.79 27.00 -47.76
N CYS A 143 10.49 28.21 -48.27
CA CYS A 143 11.05 28.77 -49.50
C CYS A 143 11.06 27.77 -50.67
N ASP A 144 9.91 27.13 -50.96
CA ASP A 144 9.68 26.14 -52.03
C ASP A 144 10.90 25.30 -52.47
N GLY A 145 11.57 24.71 -51.49
CA GLY A 145 12.61 23.69 -51.66
C GLY A 145 12.39 22.55 -50.65
N THR A 146 11.59 21.55 -51.02
CA THR A 146 11.21 20.41 -50.18
C THR A 146 12.40 19.56 -49.75
N VAL A 147 12.91 19.80 -48.54
CA VAL A 147 13.66 18.80 -47.77
C VAL A 147 13.12 18.78 -46.34
N ILE A 148 12.27 17.81 -46.03
CA ILE A 148 11.79 17.56 -44.67
C ILE A 148 12.85 16.70 -43.95
N ILE A 149 13.79 17.33 -43.26
CA ILE A 149 14.66 16.62 -42.32
C ILE A 149 13.83 16.33 -41.06
N ARG A 150 13.35 15.09 -40.92
CA ARG A 150 12.81 14.60 -39.65
C ARG A 150 13.97 14.30 -38.71
N PHE A 151 14.13 15.10 -37.65
CA PHE A 151 15.01 14.76 -36.54
C PHE A 151 14.50 13.49 -35.85
N THR A 152 15.42 12.60 -35.46
CA THR A 152 15.12 11.27 -34.93
C THR A 152 14.69 11.25 -33.46
N SER A 153 14.73 12.39 -32.75
CA SER A 153 14.15 12.56 -31.42
C SER A 153 13.92 14.05 -31.07
N PRO A 154 12.86 14.69 -31.59
CA PRO A 154 12.50 16.05 -31.21
C PRO A 154 12.21 16.17 -29.70
N PHE A 155 12.42 17.36 -29.15
CA PHE A 155 12.11 17.67 -27.74
C PHE A 155 10.64 17.37 -27.35
N SER A 156 9.73 17.30 -28.31
CA SER A 156 8.34 16.86 -28.09
C SER A 156 8.26 15.40 -27.61
N ASP A 157 9.11 14.53 -28.12
CA ASP A 157 9.07 13.08 -27.83
C ASP A 157 9.55 12.80 -26.40
N VAL A 158 10.38 13.69 -25.83
CA VAL A 158 10.77 13.66 -24.41
C VAL A 158 9.55 13.89 -23.49
N ILE A 159 8.50 14.53 -24.00
CA ILE A 159 7.32 14.89 -23.23
C ILE A 159 6.16 13.92 -23.49
N GLU A 160 5.99 13.50 -24.73
CA GLU A 160 4.87 12.69 -25.20
C GLU A 160 5.04 11.18 -24.93
N GLY A 161 3.92 10.45 -24.95
CA GLY A 161 3.93 8.98 -24.83
C GLY A 161 4.04 8.43 -23.41
N LYS A 162 4.24 7.11 -23.30
CA LYS A 162 4.35 6.39 -22.01
C LYS A 162 5.70 6.62 -21.34
N GLU A 163 6.76 6.72 -22.13
CA GLU A 163 8.14 7.06 -21.72
C GLU A 163 8.36 8.59 -21.65
N GLY A 164 7.32 9.37 -21.95
CA GLY A 164 7.35 10.82 -21.80
C GLY A 164 7.54 11.22 -20.33
N ARG A 165 8.25 12.33 -20.13
CA ARG A 165 8.65 12.84 -18.80
C ARG A 165 7.48 13.00 -17.82
N PHE A 166 6.28 13.33 -18.30
CA PHE A 166 5.10 13.44 -17.43
C PHE A 166 4.66 12.09 -16.85
N ARG A 167 4.58 11.04 -17.66
CA ARG A 167 4.09 9.73 -17.20
C ARG A 167 5.16 8.95 -16.48
N GLU A 168 6.38 8.91 -17.02
CA GLU A 168 7.45 8.08 -16.49
C GLU A 168 8.15 8.71 -15.28
N THR A 169 8.36 10.03 -15.28
CA THR A 169 9.18 10.69 -14.24
C THR A 169 8.34 11.44 -13.21
N LEU A 170 7.16 11.98 -13.57
CA LEU A 170 6.36 12.77 -12.63
C LEU A 170 5.29 11.93 -11.93
N LEU A 171 4.54 11.10 -12.67
CA LEU A 171 3.45 10.28 -12.13
C LEU A 171 3.94 8.96 -11.52
N GLY A 172 4.80 8.23 -12.23
CA GLY A 172 5.53 7.08 -11.70
C GLY A 172 6.91 7.50 -11.23
N LYS A 173 7.39 6.97 -10.11
CA LYS A 173 8.80 7.10 -9.71
C LYS A 173 9.28 5.80 -9.08
N ARG A 174 10.56 5.51 -9.27
CA ARG A 174 11.26 4.54 -8.42
C ARG A 174 11.47 5.19 -7.05
N VAL A 175 11.20 4.42 -6.01
CA VAL A 175 11.24 4.90 -4.62
C VAL A 175 12.28 4.12 -3.85
N ASP A 176 13.06 4.86 -3.05
CA ASP A 176 13.97 4.28 -2.07
C ASP A 176 13.18 3.66 -0.91
N TYR A 177 13.84 2.88 -0.04
CA TYR A 177 13.20 2.17 1.08
C TYR A 177 12.04 1.26 0.63
N SER A 178 12.26 0.55 -0.47
CA SER A 178 11.33 -0.43 -1.02
C SER A 178 11.99 -1.78 -1.27
N GLY A 179 11.19 -2.85 -1.20
CA GLY A 179 11.60 -4.22 -1.45
C GLY A 179 10.48 -5.01 -2.12
N ARG A 180 10.80 -6.19 -2.65
CA ARG A 180 9.81 -7.10 -3.24
C ARG A 180 10.17 -8.54 -2.92
N SER A 181 9.17 -9.36 -2.59
CA SER A 181 9.33 -10.81 -2.50
C SER A 181 8.03 -11.53 -2.81
N VAL A 182 8.13 -12.85 -2.97
CA VAL A 182 7.00 -13.77 -3.09
C VAL A 182 6.23 -13.79 -1.77
N ILE A 183 4.91 -13.93 -1.85
CA ILE A 183 4.04 -14.04 -0.68
C ILE A 183 3.71 -15.49 -0.34
N VAL A 184 3.57 -15.76 0.96
CA VAL A 184 3.13 -17.06 1.51
C VAL A 184 2.04 -16.81 2.55
N VAL A 185 1.12 -17.76 2.70
CA VAL A 185 0.03 -17.66 3.68
C VAL A 185 0.55 -17.71 5.12
N GLY A 186 0.12 -16.76 5.94
CA GLY A 186 0.43 -16.68 7.37
C GLY A 186 -0.83 -16.78 8.23
N PRO A 187 -1.39 -17.98 8.46
CA PRO A 187 -2.67 -18.15 9.16
C PRO A 187 -2.60 -17.77 10.65
N SER A 188 -1.42 -17.86 11.27
CA SER A 188 -1.21 -17.48 12.68
C SER A 188 -1.04 -15.97 12.89
N LEU A 189 -1.02 -15.19 11.82
CA LEU A 189 -0.88 -13.74 11.90
C LEU A 189 -2.20 -13.11 12.33
N SER A 190 -2.12 -11.98 13.04
CA SER A 190 -3.29 -11.11 13.22
C SER A 190 -3.52 -10.31 11.93
N LEU A 191 -4.77 -9.87 11.69
CA LEU A 191 -5.13 -9.15 10.47
C LEU A 191 -4.25 -7.91 10.19
N HIS A 192 -3.83 -7.20 11.23
CA HIS A 192 -2.98 -6.02 11.17
C HIS A 192 -1.48 -6.30 11.03
N ARG A 193 -1.04 -7.56 11.06
CA ARG A 193 0.37 -7.95 11.04
C ARG A 193 0.76 -8.58 9.71
N CYS A 194 2.01 -8.37 9.29
CA CYS A 194 2.62 -9.09 8.18
C CYS A 194 3.99 -9.64 8.56
N GLY A 195 4.38 -10.78 8.01
CA GLY A 195 5.73 -11.32 8.20
C GLY A 195 6.69 -10.76 7.17
N LEU A 196 7.79 -10.15 7.62
CA LEU A 196 8.89 -9.73 6.76
C LEU A 196 10.13 -10.62 6.96
N PRO A 197 10.74 -11.11 5.86
CA PRO A 197 12.03 -11.79 5.90
C PRO A 197 13.11 -10.96 6.57
N ARG A 198 13.98 -11.63 7.33
CA ARG A 198 15.15 -11.01 8.00
C ARG A 198 16.03 -10.22 7.04
N GLU A 199 16.29 -10.75 5.85
CA GLU A 199 17.16 -10.13 4.84
C GLU A 199 16.55 -8.87 4.21
N ILE A 200 15.24 -8.85 4.00
CA ILE A 200 14.56 -7.68 3.46
C ILE A 200 14.44 -6.61 4.55
N ALA A 201 14.08 -7.01 5.77
CA ALA A 201 13.93 -6.09 6.88
C ALA A 201 15.24 -5.38 7.24
N ILE A 202 16.37 -6.08 7.28
CA ILE A 202 17.66 -5.47 7.64
C ILE A 202 18.11 -4.40 6.64
N GLU A 203 17.85 -4.60 5.34
CA GLU A 203 18.17 -3.60 4.30
C GLU A 203 17.19 -2.43 4.33
N LEU A 204 15.88 -2.69 4.45
CA LEU A 204 14.85 -1.64 4.51
C LEU A 204 15.03 -0.73 5.74
N PHE A 205 15.41 -1.30 6.89
CA PHE A 205 15.54 -0.56 8.14
C PHE A 205 16.99 -0.24 8.53
N GLN A 206 17.96 -0.45 7.63
CA GLN A 206 19.39 -0.35 7.92
C GLN A 206 19.77 0.95 8.63
N THR A 207 19.28 2.09 8.13
CA THR A 207 19.57 3.42 8.71
C THR A 207 19.08 3.53 10.17
N PHE A 208 17.90 2.98 10.46
CA PHE A 208 17.31 3.00 11.79
C PHE A 208 18.04 2.05 12.75
N VAL A 209 18.46 0.89 12.26
CA VAL A 209 19.27 -0.08 13.04
C VAL A 209 20.63 0.51 13.39
N ILE A 210 21.32 1.17 12.45
CA ILE A 210 22.58 1.88 12.71
C ILE A 210 22.39 2.92 13.81
N ARG A 211 21.30 3.70 13.74
CA ARG A 211 20.97 4.69 14.78
C ARG A 211 20.70 4.02 16.14
N GLY A 212 19.99 2.90 16.16
CA GLY A 212 19.73 2.11 17.37
C GLY A 212 21.01 1.61 18.03
N LEU A 213 21.91 1.00 17.24
CA LEU A 213 23.21 0.50 17.69
C LEU A 213 24.09 1.57 18.32
N ILE A 214 24.12 2.77 17.73
CA ILE A 214 24.90 3.90 18.27
C ILE A 214 24.24 4.45 19.54
N ARG A 215 22.91 4.59 19.55
CA ARG A 215 22.15 5.12 20.70
C ARG A 215 22.29 4.24 21.94
N GLN A 216 22.34 2.93 21.76
CA GLN A 216 22.49 1.95 22.85
C GLN A 216 23.97 1.63 23.16
N HIS A 217 24.93 2.36 22.56
CA HIS A 217 26.38 2.20 22.76
C HIS A 217 26.98 0.85 22.32
N PHE A 218 26.26 0.06 21.53
CA PHE A 218 26.81 -1.16 20.90
C PHE A 218 27.78 -0.87 19.74
N ALA A 219 27.72 0.33 19.15
CA ALA A 219 28.65 0.80 18.14
C ALA A 219 29.13 2.23 18.43
N SER A 220 30.42 2.47 18.28
CA SER A 220 31.02 3.81 18.48
C SER A 220 30.84 4.74 17.28
N ASN A 221 30.78 4.19 16.07
CA ASN A 221 30.64 4.96 14.83
C ASN A 221 29.81 4.18 13.78
N ILE A 222 29.42 4.89 12.71
CA ILE A 222 28.61 4.33 11.62
C ILE A 222 29.35 3.18 10.92
N GLY A 223 30.68 3.23 10.82
CA GLY A 223 31.49 2.19 10.19
C GLY A 223 31.42 0.86 10.94
N VAL A 224 31.61 0.90 12.26
CA VAL A 224 31.50 -0.26 13.16
C VAL A 224 30.08 -0.81 13.15
N ALA A 225 29.06 0.05 13.21
CA ALA A 225 27.67 -0.38 13.10
C ALA A 225 27.39 -1.13 11.78
N LYS A 226 27.93 -0.64 10.66
CA LYS A 226 27.84 -1.34 9.37
C LYS A 226 28.60 -2.67 9.36
N SER A 227 29.74 -2.78 10.04
CA SER A 227 30.46 -4.06 10.19
C SER A 227 29.60 -5.09 10.93
N LYS A 228 29.05 -4.70 12.09
CA LYS A 228 28.18 -5.57 12.90
C LYS A 228 26.95 -6.08 12.13
N ILE A 229 26.36 -5.22 11.30
CA ILE A 229 25.25 -5.59 10.41
C ILE A 229 25.70 -6.63 9.36
N ARG A 230 26.87 -6.44 8.76
CA ARG A 230 27.44 -7.41 7.78
C ARG A 230 27.76 -8.75 8.41
N GLU A 231 28.26 -8.74 9.65
CA GLU A 231 28.59 -9.94 10.43
C GLU A 231 27.35 -10.64 11.01
N LYS A 232 26.15 -10.03 10.89
CA LYS A 232 24.87 -10.57 11.37
C LYS A 232 24.88 -10.92 12.87
N GLU A 233 25.51 -10.08 13.69
CA GLU A 233 25.55 -10.27 15.15
C GLU A 233 24.14 -10.38 15.77
N PRO A 234 23.95 -11.19 16.84
CA PRO A 234 22.63 -11.41 17.44
C PRO A 234 21.95 -10.12 17.92
N VAL A 235 22.72 -9.18 18.45
CA VAL A 235 22.24 -7.86 18.93
C VAL A 235 21.53 -7.07 17.83
N VAL A 236 21.92 -7.26 16.56
CA VAL A 236 21.30 -6.56 15.43
C VAL A 236 19.84 -6.98 15.26
N TRP A 237 19.51 -8.24 15.51
CA TRP A 237 18.15 -8.75 15.38
C TRP A 237 17.23 -8.23 16.48
N GLU A 238 17.74 -8.09 17.70
CA GLU A 238 17.00 -7.51 18.82
C GLU A 238 16.64 -6.04 18.54
N ILE A 239 17.62 -5.25 18.10
CA ILE A 239 17.41 -3.83 17.75
C ILE A 239 16.47 -3.71 16.53
N LEU A 240 16.61 -4.60 15.54
CA LEU A 240 15.72 -4.61 14.39
C LEU A 240 14.26 -4.86 14.80
N GLN A 241 14.01 -5.78 15.73
CA GLN A 241 12.66 -6.00 16.26
C GLN A 241 12.11 -4.77 16.97
N GLU A 242 12.90 -4.10 17.82
CA GLU A 242 12.49 -2.86 18.49
C GLU A 242 12.14 -1.76 17.48
N VAL A 243 13.00 -1.56 16.46
CA VAL A 243 12.78 -0.58 15.40
C VAL A 243 11.50 -0.89 14.62
N MET A 244 11.28 -2.15 14.25
CA MET A 244 10.12 -2.57 13.48
C MET A 244 8.80 -2.38 14.25
N GLN A 245 8.77 -2.62 15.57
CA GLN A 245 7.59 -2.36 16.40
C GLN A 245 7.12 -0.90 16.31
N GLY A 246 8.06 0.04 16.15
CA GLY A 246 7.77 1.47 16.01
C GLY A 246 7.28 1.92 14.64
N HIS A 247 7.41 1.09 13.58
CA HIS A 247 7.21 1.54 12.19
C HIS A 247 6.25 0.62 11.42
N PRO A 248 5.11 1.14 10.90
CA PRO A 248 4.27 0.37 9.98
C PRO A 248 4.95 0.24 8.61
N VAL A 249 4.54 -0.75 7.83
CA VAL A 249 4.96 -0.94 6.43
C VAL A 249 3.76 -0.99 5.52
N LEU A 250 3.92 -0.57 4.27
CA LEU A 250 2.89 -0.66 3.24
C LEU A 250 3.19 -1.83 2.32
N LEU A 251 2.22 -2.73 2.17
CA LEU A 251 2.26 -3.79 1.16
C LEU A 251 1.43 -3.36 -0.05
N ASN A 252 1.95 -3.63 -1.24
CA ASN A 252 1.31 -3.32 -2.51
C ASN A 252 1.42 -4.51 -3.47
N ARG A 253 0.31 -4.85 -4.13
CA ARG A 253 0.29 -5.78 -5.26
C ARG A 253 -0.06 -5.05 -6.56
N ALA A 254 0.73 -5.31 -7.59
CA ALA A 254 0.44 -4.83 -8.94
C ALA A 254 -0.36 -5.92 -9.71
N PRO A 255 -1.35 -5.55 -10.54
CA PRO A 255 -1.85 -4.20 -10.78
C PRO A 255 -2.75 -3.68 -9.64
N THR A 256 -2.56 -2.43 -9.24
CA THR A 256 -3.35 -1.78 -8.18
C THR A 256 -4.64 -1.19 -8.77
N LEU A 257 -5.74 -1.94 -8.70
CA LEU A 257 -7.04 -1.54 -9.30
C LEU A 257 -7.85 -0.58 -8.42
N HIS A 258 -7.69 -0.67 -7.11
CA HIS A 258 -8.44 0.11 -6.13
C HIS A 258 -7.60 0.36 -4.87
N ARG A 259 -8.09 1.24 -3.98
CA ARG A 259 -7.33 1.68 -2.80
C ARG A 259 -6.81 0.52 -1.93
N LEU A 260 -7.58 -0.55 -1.79
CA LEU A 260 -7.23 -1.71 -0.96
C LEU A 260 -6.11 -2.59 -1.54
N GLY A 261 -5.66 -2.32 -2.77
CA GLY A 261 -4.46 -2.93 -3.33
C GLY A 261 -3.16 -2.43 -2.67
N ILE A 262 -3.26 -1.41 -1.80
CA ILE A 262 -2.21 -0.96 -0.89
C ILE A 262 -2.77 -0.89 0.52
N GLN A 263 -2.16 -1.61 1.47
CA GLN A 263 -2.57 -1.55 2.88
C GLN A 263 -1.35 -1.50 3.80
N ALA A 264 -1.54 -0.92 4.98
CA ALA A 264 -0.54 -0.86 6.03
C ALA A 264 -0.65 -2.05 6.99
N PHE A 265 0.51 -2.52 7.42
CA PHE A 265 0.67 -3.61 8.37
C PHE A 265 1.76 -3.30 9.39
N GLN A 266 1.62 -3.88 10.56
CA GLN A 266 2.69 -3.96 11.55
C GLN A 266 3.62 -5.13 11.17
N PRO A 267 4.89 -4.89 10.81
CA PRO A 267 5.77 -5.96 10.41
C PRO A 267 6.25 -6.78 11.63
N ILE A 268 6.37 -8.08 11.44
CA ILE A 268 7.06 -9.00 12.35
C ILE A 268 8.17 -9.71 11.59
N LEU A 269 9.27 -10.04 12.28
CA LEU A 269 10.34 -10.82 11.66
C LEU A 269 9.91 -12.28 11.52
N VAL A 270 10.09 -12.84 10.33
CA VAL A 270 9.89 -14.26 10.04
C VAL A 270 11.17 -14.89 9.50
N GLU A 271 11.30 -16.20 9.70
CA GLU A 271 12.36 -17.00 9.09
C GLU A 271 12.00 -17.35 7.64
N GLY A 272 13.01 -17.36 6.76
CA GLY A 272 12.84 -17.56 5.32
C GLY A 272 12.94 -16.27 4.50
N HIS A 273 12.57 -16.36 3.22
CA HIS A 273 12.74 -15.30 2.22
C HIS A 273 11.41 -14.74 1.67
N ALA A 274 10.27 -15.30 2.09
CA ALA A 274 8.94 -14.91 1.61
C ALA A 274 8.20 -14.02 2.62
N ILE A 275 7.34 -13.15 2.11
CA ILE A 275 6.48 -12.28 2.93
C ILE A 275 5.27 -13.09 3.38
N CYS A 276 5.03 -13.17 4.69
CA CYS A 276 3.85 -13.86 5.21
C CYS A 276 2.66 -12.89 5.24
N LEU A 277 1.56 -13.25 4.57
CA LEU A 277 0.36 -12.45 4.45
C LEU A 277 -0.84 -13.13 5.11
N HIS A 278 -1.70 -12.33 5.74
CA HIS A 278 -2.93 -12.82 6.33
C HIS A 278 -3.95 -13.24 5.25
N PRO A 279 -4.58 -14.42 5.31
CA PRO A 279 -5.46 -14.92 4.24
C PRO A 279 -6.69 -14.02 3.96
N LEU A 280 -7.27 -13.40 4.98
CA LEU A 280 -8.43 -12.50 4.80
C LEU A 280 -8.15 -11.24 3.96
N VAL A 281 -6.90 -10.78 3.86
CA VAL A 281 -6.60 -9.58 3.05
C VAL A 281 -6.41 -9.91 1.56
N CYS A 282 -6.25 -11.19 1.21
CA CYS A 282 -5.99 -11.63 -0.17
C CYS A 282 -7.06 -11.16 -1.15
N LYS A 283 -8.35 -11.13 -0.74
CA LYS A 283 -9.44 -10.60 -1.58
C LYS A 283 -9.25 -9.11 -1.90
N GLY A 284 -8.76 -8.32 -0.96
CA GLY A 284 -8.45 -6.90 -1.16
C GLY A 284 -7.23 -6.66 -2.06
N PHE A 285 -6.26 -7.57 -2.07
CA PHE A 285 -5.13 -7.49 -3.00
C PHE A 285 -5.39 -8.19 -4.35
N ASN A 286 -6.50 -8.92 -4.45
CA ASN A 286 -6.75 -9.89 -5.52
C ASN A 286 -5.57 -10.86 -5.70
N ALA A 287 -5.00 -11.33 -4.60
CA ALA A 287 -3.77 -12.10 -4.54
C ALA A 287 -4.03 -13.59 -4.26
N ASP A 288 -3.22 -14.44 -4.85
CA ASP A 288 -3.12 -15.88 -4.58
C ASP A 288 -1.69 -16.26 -4.17
N PHE A 289 -1.43 -17.54 -3.96
CA PHE A 289 -0.16 -18.05 -3.42
C PHE A 289 0.54 -19.02 -4.39
N ASP A 290 0.46 -18.75 -5.69
CA ASP A 290 1.03 -19.58 -6.76
C ASP A 290 2.40 -19.07 -7.29
N GLY A 291 2.94 -18.01 -6.68
CA GLY A 291 4.14 -17.32 -7.14
C GLY A 291 4.01 -15.79 -7.16
N ASP A 292 2.82 -15.29 -6.83
CA ASP A 292 2.51 -13.88 -6.63
C ASP A 292 3.55 -13.15 -5.76
N GLN A 293 3.83 -11.90 -6.15
CA GLN A 293 4.82 -11.05 -5.48
C GLN A 293 4.18 -9.75 -4.99
N MET A 294 4.64 -9.27 -3.83
CA MET A 294 4.24 -7.98 -3.29
C MET A 294 5.45 -7.08 -3.04
N ALA A 295 5.24 -5.78 -3.28
CA ALA A 295 6.19 -4.75 -2.92
C ALA A 295 5.94 -4.27 -1.49
N VAL A 296 7.01 -3.95 -0.78
CA VAL A 296 7.02 -3.40 0.58
C VAL A 296 7.58 -1.99 0.51
N HIS A 297 6.94 -1.04 1.20
CA HIS A 297 7.42 0.35 1.32
C HIS A 297 7.42 0.78 2.79
N VAL A 298 8.46 1.52 3.19
CA VAL A 298 8.59 2.03 4.57
C VAL A 298 8.29 3.54 4.62
N PRO A 299 7.20 3.98 5.28
CA PRO A 299 6.93 5.39 5.53
C PRO A 299 7.94 5.98 6.53
N LEU A 300 8.63 7.06 6.14
CA LEU A 300 9.71 7.64 6.95
C LEU A 300 9.24 8.78 7.86
N SER A 301 8.47 9.73 7.33
CA SER A 301 8.03 10.89 8.11
C SER A 301 6.94 10.52 9.12
N LEU A 302 6.82 11.30 10.19
CA LEU A 302 5.82 11.06 11.22
C LEU A 302 4.39 11.19 10.67
N GLU A 303 4.17 12.12 9.74
CA GLU A 303 2.89 12.31 9.06
C GLU A 303 2.53 11.07 8.23
N ALA A 304 3.48 10.54 7.45
CA ALA A 304 3.25 9.35 6.65
C ALA A 304 3.00 8.10 7.52
N GLN A 305 3.69 7.99 8.66
CA GLN A 305 3.45 6.91 9.62
C GLN A 305 2.06 7.04 10.28
N ALA A 306 1.62 8.27 10.59
CA ALA A 306 0.29 8.54 11.13
C ALA A 306 -0.81 8.23 10.11
N GLU A 307 -0.65 8.66 8.85
CA GLU A 307 -1.57 8.31 7.76
C GLU A 307 -1.68 6.80 7.57
N ALA A 308 -0.53 6.10 7.58
CA ALA A 308 -0.52 4.65 7.49
C ALA A 308 -1.36 4.03 8.62
N ARG A 309 -1.10 4.42 9.87
CA ARG A 309 -1.79 3.90 11.08
C ARG A 309 -3.29 4.17 11.10
N LEU A 310 -3.70 5.40 10.77
CA LEU A 310 -5.09 5.83 10.92
C LEU A 310 -5.94 5.45 9.71
N LEU A 311 -5.39 5.52 8.50
CA LEU A 311 -6.18 5.40 7.26
C LEU A 311 -5.94 4.08 6.53
N MET A 312 -4.73 3.55 6.55
CA MET A 312 -4.33 2.45 5.67
C MET A 312 -4.22 1.09 6.35
N PHE A 313 -4.27 1.01 7.69
CA PHE A 313 -4.16 -0.27 8.38
C PHE A 313 -5.24 -1.26 7.93
N SER A 314 -4.84 -2.51 7.70
CA SER A 314 -5.72 -3.56 7.15
C SER A 314 -6.96 -3.82 8.01
N HIS A 315 -6.84 -3.78 9.34
CA HIS A 315 -7.95 -4.02 10.26
C HIS A 315 -9.01 -2.89 10.29
N MET A 316 -8.68 -1.69 9.79
CA MET A 316 -9.62 -0.58 9.63
C MET A 316 -10.32 -0.62 8.26
N ASN A 317 -9.73 -1.34 7.30
CA ASN A 317 -10.16 -1.38 5.91
C ASN A 317 -10.91 -2.68 5.58
N LEU A 318 -11.99 -2.95 6.32
CA LEU A 318 -12.78 -4.18 6.20
C LEU A 318 -13.85 -4.13 5.11
N LEU A 319 -14.26 -2.93 4.68
CA LEU A 319 -15.37 -2.70 3.76
C LEU A 319 -14.90 -2.26 2.38
N SER A 320 -15.67 -2.64 1.36
CA SER A 320 -15.52 -2.18 0.00
C SER A 320 -15.89 -0.70 -0.11
N PRO A 321 -15.01 0.15 -0.68
CA PRO A 321 -15.34 1.56 -0.87
C PRO A 321 -16.45 1.79 -1.90
N ALA A 322 -16.67 0.82 -2.80
CA ALA A 322 -17.62 0.95 -3.90
C ALA A 322 -19.05 0.59 -3.47
N ILE A 323 -19.22 -0.48 -2.70
CA ILE A 323 -20.54 -1.06 -2.37
C ILE A 323 -20.86 -0.94 -0.86
N GLY A 324 -19.84 -0.85 0.00
CA GLY A 324 -20.00 -0.95 1.45
C GLY A 324 -20.00 -2.38 1.98
N ASP A 325 -19.96 -3.39 1.10
CA ASP A 325 -19.91 -4.80 1.50
C ASP A 325 -18.58 -5.18 2.17
N PRO A 326 -18.57 -6.16 3.10
CA PRO A 326 -17.34 -6.63 3.72
C PRO A 326 -16.45 -7.38 2.72
N ILE A 327 -15.18 -7.01 2.69
CA ILE A 327 -14.15 -7.65 1.85
C ILE A 327 -13.40 -8.73 2.61
N SER A 328 -13.04 -8.46 3.87
CA SER A 328 -12.31 -9.39 4.74
C SER A 328 -13.25 -10.46 5.32
N VAL A 329 -13.89 -11.23 4.43
CA VAL A 329 -14.79 -12.33 4.80
C VAL A 329 -14.07 -13.68 4.72
N PRO A 330 -14.41 -14.65 5.57
CA PRO A 330 -13.91 -16.02 5.45
C PRO A 330 -14.17 -16.58 4.04
N THR A 331 -13.17 -17.22 3.45
CA THR A 331 -13.23 -17.86 2.12
C THR A 331 -12.62 -19.26 2.16
N GLN A 332 -12.92 -20.08 1.15
CA GLN A 332 -12.31 -21.40 0.93
C GLN A 332 -12.36 -22.28 2.19
N ASP A 333 -11.21 -22.70 2.72
CA ASP A 333 -11.07 -23.60 3.87
C ASP A 333 -11.79 -23.09 5.12
N MET A 334 -11.79 -21.77 5.35
CA MET A 334 -12.50 -21.18 6.49
C MET A 334 -14.02 -21.38 6.36
N LEU A 335 -14.58 -21.22 5.16
CA LEU A 335 -16.00 -21.46 4.93
C LEU A 335 -16.35 -22.93 5.06
N ILE A 336 -15.51 -23.84 4.56
CA ILE A 336 -15.72 -25.28 4.69
C ILE A 336 -15.67 -25.68 6.16
N GLY A 337 -14.69 -25.18 6.93
CA GLY A 337 -14.59 -25.42 8.36
C GLY A 337 -15.81 -24.94 9.14
N LEU A 338 -16.27 -23.71 8.87
CA LEU A 338 -17.48 -23.15 9.48
C LEU A 338 -18.74 -23.91 9.06
N TYR A 339 -18.83 -24.34 7.80
CA TYR A 339 -19.93 -25.14 7.29
C TYR A 339 -19.99 -26.50 7.99
N VAL A 340 -18.89 -27.24 8.05
CA VAL A 340 -18.82 -28.52 8.77
C VAL A 340 -19.15 -28.32 10.26
N LEU A 341 -18.64 -27.24 10.88
CA LEU A 341 -18.93 -26.92 12.28
C LEU A 341 -20.42 -26.67 12.55
N THR A 342 -21.12 -26.08 11.58
CA THR A 342 -22.55 -25.72 11.71
C THR A 342 -23.48 -26.70 10.99
N SER A 343 -22.94 -27.73 10.33
CA SER A 343 -23.68 -28.75 9.60
C SER A 343 -24.29 -29.76 10.56
N GLY A 344 -25.36 -29.35 11.26
CA GLY A 344 -26.12 -30.20 12.19
C GLY A 344 -27.47 -30.63 11.65
N ASN A 345 -28.00 -31.73 12.19
CA ASN A 345 -29.30 -32.28 11.81
C ASN A 345 -30.43 -31.33 12.29
N ARG A 346 -30.95 -30.48 11.40
CA ARG A 346 -31.99 -29.47 11.70
C ARG A 346 -33.37 -30.04 12.04
N ARG A 347 -33.53 -31.36 12.16
CA ARG A 347 -34.79 -32.01 12.53
C ARG A 347 -35.24 -31.47 13.89
N GLY A 348 -36.22 -30.58 13.92
CA GLY A 348 -36.78 -29.99 15.15
C GLY A 348 -37.44 -31.03 16.06
N VAL A 349 -37.93 -30.60 17.22
CA VAL A 349 -38.57 -31.50 18.21
C VAL A 349 -39.71 -32.33 17.57
N CYS A 350 -40.48 -31.74 16.64
CA CYS A 350 -41.53 -32.43 15.89
C CYS A 350 -41.02 -33.62 15.06
N ALA A 351 -39.87 -33.48 14.38
CA ALA A 351 -39.35 -34.53 13.51
C ALA A 351 -38.77 -35.73 14.29
N ASN A 352 -38.37 -35.52 15.55
CA ASN A 352 -37.81 -36.59 16.40
C ASN A 352 -38.86 -37.26 17.30
N ARG A 353 -39.92 -36.55 17.75
CA ARG A 353 -41.00 -37.14 18.57
C ARG A 353 -42.19 -37.65 17.76
N TYR A 354 -42.50 -37.03 16.62
CA TYR A 354 -43.68 -37.34 15.80
C TYR A 354 -43.32 -37.87 14.40
N ASN A 355 -42.20 -38.58 14.25
CA ASN A 355 -41.96 -39.38 13.05
C ASN A 355 -42.81 -40.67 13.09
N ARG A 356 -44.13 -40.51 13.00
CA ARG A 356 -45.05 -41.56 12.57
C ARG A 356 -45.47 -41.21 11.15
N THR A 357 -44.83 -41.88 10.18
CA THR A 357 -45.38 -42.18 8.85
C THR A 357 -46.16 -41.04 8.19
N ASN A 358 -45.50 -40.27 7.31
CA ASN A 358 -45.98 -39.88 5.98
C ASN A 358 -45.32 -38.57 5.52
N TYR A 359 -44.35 -38.67 4.60
CA TYR A 359 -44.37 -37.97 3.30
C TYR A 359 -43.20 -38.51 2.45
N LYS A 360 -43.59 -39.36 1.49
CA LYS A 360 -42.93 -39.84 0.26
C LYS A 360 -41.40 -39.71 0.09
N ASN A 361 -40.79 -40.90 0.00
CA ASN A 361 -39.71 -41.32 -0.90
C ASN A 361 -38.39 -40.54 -0.88
N GLU A 362 -37.51 -40.89 0.07
CA GLU A 362 -36.11 -41.23 -0.24
C GLU A 362 -35.72 -42.45 0.61
N ARG A 363 -35.24 -43.52 -0.05
CA ARG A 363 -34.78 -44.73 0.61
C ARG A 363 -33.52 -44.38 1.40
N ILE A 364 -33.62 -44.38 2.73
CA ILE A 364 -32.48 -44.42 3.62
C ILE A 364 -32.61 -45.72 4.41
N ASP A 365 -31.73 -46.67 4.08
CA ASP A 365 -31.45 -47.82 4.92
C ASP A 365 -30.82 -47.30 6.22
N ASP A 366 -31.54 -47.43 7.34
CA ASP A 366 -30.97 -47.82 8.64
C ASP A 366 -32.09 -48.01 9.67
N ASN A 367 -32.46 -49.27 9.89
CA ASN A 367 -33.48 -49.72 10.82
C ASN A 367 -32.96 -49.78 12.27
N ASN A 368 -32.55 -48.66 12.87
CA ASN A 368 -32.27 -48.61 14.30
C ASN A 368 -32.39 -47.22 14.94
N TYR A 369 -33.54 -46.57 14.86
CA TYR A 369 -33.82 -45.36 15.64
C TYR A 369 -34.18 -45.71 17.09
N LYS A 370 -33.18 -46.07 17.89
CA LYS A 370 -33.29 -46.04 19.35
C LYS A 370 -33.32 -44.56 19.76
N TYR A 371 -34.42 -44.10 20.34
CA TYR A 371 -34.54 -42.71 20.82
C TYR A 371 -33.53 -42.48 21.96
N THR A 372 -32.34 -42.02 21.63
CA THR A 372 -31.31 -41.64 22.60
C THR A 372 -31.73 -40.31 23.20
N LYS A 373 -31.98 -40.28 24.52
CA LYS A 373 -32.34 -39.06 25.25
C LYS A 373 -31.28 -37.98 25.00
N GLU A 374 -31.69 -36.88 24.37
CA GLU A 374 -30.79 -35.74 24.11
C GLU A 374 -30.29 -35.16 25.45
N PRO A 375 -28.97 -34.94 25.61
CA PRO A 375 -28.40 -34.48 26.87
C PRO A 375 -28.72 -33.00 27.14
N PHE A 376 -28.94 -32.67 28.42
CA PHE A 376 -29.14 -31.31 28.90
C PHE A 376 -27.85 -30.79 29.54
N PHE A 377 -27.46 -29.58 29.17
CA PHE A 377 -26.29 -28.88 29.71
C PHE A 377 -26.70 -27.54 30.30
N CYS A 378 -26.14 -27.22 31.47
CA CYS A 378 -26.38 -25.97 32.16
C CYS A 378 -25.52 -24.81 31.62
N ASN A 379 -24.37 -25.11 31.04
CA ASN A 379 -23.44 -24.13 30.49
C ASN A 379 -22.75 -24.67 29.23
N SER A 380 -22.14 -23.77 28.44
CA SER A 380 -21.43 -24.13 27.21
C SER A 380 -20.12 -24.89 27.46
N TYR A 381 -19.45 -24.66 28.59
CA TYR A 381 -18.20 -25.33 28.96
C TYR A 381 -18.39 -26.83 29.21
N ASP A 382 -19.49 -27.23 29.84
CA ASP A 382 -19.85 -28.61 30.15
C ASP A 382 -20.14 -29.37 28.85
N ALA A 383 -20.83 -28.73 27.91
CA ALA A 383 -21.10 -29.29 26.58
C ALA A 383 -19.79 -29.51 25.80
N ILE A 384 -18.91 -28.50 25.76
CA ILE A 384 -17.60 -28.63 25.11
C ILE A 384 -16.72 -29.67 25.83
N GLY A 385 -16.78 -29.73 27.17
CA GLY A 385 -16.09 -30.72 27.98
C GLY A 385 -16.55 -32.14 27.69
N ALA A 386 -17.86 -32.35 27.55
CA ALA A 386 -18.44 -33.63 27.17
C ALA A 386 -18.01 -34.07 25.76
N TYR A 387 -17.91 -33.12 24.81
CA TYR A 387 -17.35 -33.38 23.48
C TYR A 387 -15.88 -33.79 23.54
N ARG A 388 -15.04 -33.08 24.32
CA ARG A 388 -13.62 -33.43 24.51
C ARG A 388 -13.45 -34.83 25.13
N GLN A 389 -14.37 -35.23 26.00
CA GLN A 389 -14.43 -36.57 26.58
C GLN A 389 -15.04 -37.62 25.63
N LYS A 390 -15.35 -37.26 24.37
CA LYS A 390 -15.98 -38.11 23.35
C LYS A 390 -17.32 -38.72 23.78
N ARG A 391 -18.05 -38.05 24.69
CA ARG A 391 -19.39 -38.48 25.14
C ARG A 391 -20.50 -38.06 24.19
N ILE A 392 -20.25 -36.98 23.44
CA ILE A 392 -21.16 -36.43 22.43
C ILE A 392 -20.35 -36.12 21.17
N ASN A 393 -20.99 -36.20 20.01
CA ASN A 393 -20.39 -35.88 18.72
C ASN A 393 -20.67 -34.41 18.36
N LEU A 394 -19.91 -33.85 17.41
CA LEU A 394 -20.05 -32.46 16.98
C LEU A 394 -21.48 -32.13 16.51
N ASP A 395 -22.08 -33.07 15.78
CA ASP A 395 -23.39 -32.91 15.13
C ASP A 395 -24.56 -33.41 15.99
N SER A 396 -24.27 -34.01 17.15
CA SER A 396 -25.32 -34.55 18.02
C SER A 396 -26.13 -33.40 18.64
N PRO A 397 -27.47 -33.44 18.55
CA PRO A 397 -28.32 -32.43 19.14
C PRO A 397 -28.28 -32.51 20.66
N LEU A 398 -28.22 -31.34 21.31
CA LEU A 398 -28.21 -31.18 22.75
C LEU A 398 -29.08 -30.00 23.19
N TRP A 399 -29.45 -29.97 24.45
CA TRP A 399 -30.20 -28.87 25.06
C TRP A 399 -29.27 -28.04 25.94
N LEU A 400 -29.10 -26.77 25.58
CA LEU A 400 -28.29 -25.82 26.34
C LEU A 400 -29.19 -24.84 27.10
N ARG A 401 -28.96 -24.67 28.40
CA ARG A 401 -29.63 -23.61 29.17
C ARG A 401 -29.15 -22.23 28.68
N TRP A 402 -30.08 -21.45 28.15
CA TRP A 402 -29.85 -20.10 27.65
C TRP A 402 -30.01 -19.07 28.79
N ARG A 403 -29.14 -18.05 28.78
CA ARG A 403 -29.21 -16.94 29.74
C ARG A 403 -30.18 -15.87 29.21
N LEU A 404 -31.09 -15.41 30.06
CA LEU A 404 -32.17 -14.48 29.71
C LEU A 404 -31.67 -13.11 29.20
N ASP A 405 -30.44 -12.72 29.52
CA ASP A 405 -29.84 -11.42 29.13
C ASP A 405 -29.44 -11.35 27.65
N GLN A 406 -29.37 -12.49 26.94
CA GLN A 406 -28.98 -12.55 25.54
C GLN A 406 -30.23 -12.61 24.63
N ARG A 407 -30.32 -11.67 23.67
CA ARG A 407 -31.47 -11.56 22.75
C ARG A 407 -31.65 -12.83 21.91
N VAL A 408 -32.74 -13.56 22.15
CA VAL A 408 -33.17 -14.66 21.29
C VAL A 408 -33.99 -14.07 20.13
N ILE A 409 -33.45 -14.10 18.91
CA ILE A 409 -34.21 -13.73 17.71
C ILE A 409 -35.02 -14.97 17.30
N THR A 410 -36.29 -15.04 17.72
CA THR A 410 -37.24 -16.05 17.24
C THR A 410 -38.51 -15.40 16.73
N SER A 411 -39.08 -15.98 15.68
CA SER A 411 -40.46 -15.73 15.24
C SER A 411 -41.42 -16.04 16.39
N ARG A 412 -42.48 -15.25 16.55
CA ARG A 412 -43.54 -15.51 17.54
C ARG A 412 -44.24 -16.83 17.18
N GLU A 413 -43.80 -17.93 17.76
CA GLU A 413 -44.37 -19.26 17.57
C GLU A 413 -45.25 -19.64 18.77
N THR A 414 -46.31 -20.42 18.54
CA THR A 414 -47.10 -21.08 19.59
C THR A 414 -46.39 -22.34 20.09
N PRO A 415 -46.48 -22.69 21.38
CA PRO A 415 -45.87 -23.92 21.88
C PRO A 415 -46.50 -25.14 21.21
N ILE A 416 -45.67 -26.11 20.84
CA ILE A 416 -46.10 -27.39 20.24
C ILE A 416 -46.73 -28.26 21.33
N GLU A 417 -46.09 -28.31 22.50
CA GLU A 417 -46.55 -29.07 23.67
C GLU A 417 -46.37 -28.25 24.93
N VAL A 418 -47.24 -28.46 25.92
CA VAL A 418 -47.07 -27.92 27.28
C VAL A 418 -47.22 -29.06 28.27
N HIS A 419 -46.17 -29.35 29.04
CA HIS A 419 -46.21 -30.37 30.08
C HIS A 419 -46.28 -29.70 31.45
N TYR A 420 -47.13 -30.21 32.35
CA TYR A 420 -47.24 -29.75 33.73
C TYR A 420 -46.67 -30.81 34.66
N GLU A 421 -45.74 -30.41 35.54
CA GLU A 421 -45.25 -31.25 36.62
C GLU A 421 -46.15 -31.13 37.85
N SER A 422 -46.13 -32.17 38.70
CA SER A 422 -46.92 -32.22 39.95
C SER A 422 -46.59 -31.09 40.93
N LEU A 423 -45.42 -30.46 40.80
CA LEU A 423 -44.97 -29.31 41.59
C LEU A 423 -45.45 -27.96 41.01
N GLY A 424 -46.22 -27.97 39.92
CA GLY A 424 -46.81 -26.77 39.31
C GLY A 424 -45.91 -26.01 38.32
N THR A 425 -44.73 -26.55 38.02
CA THR A 425 -43.85 -26.11 36.93
C THR A 425 -44.43 -26.53 35.57
N SER A 426 -44.37 -25.64 34.58
CA SER A 426 -44.79 -25.93 33.21
C SER A 426 -43.63 -25.85 32.23
N HIS A 427 -43.54 -26.85 31.35
CA HIS A 427 -42.55 -26.92 30.26
C HIS A 427 -43.28 -26.64 28.95
N GLU A 428 -43.09 -25.46 28.40
CA GLU A 428 -43.59 -25.08 27.08
C GLU A 428 -42.53 -25.44 26.04
N ILE A 429 -42.83 -26.40 25.17
CA ILE A 429 -41.92 -26.97 24.19
C ILE A 429 -42.21 -26.36 22.82
N TYR A 430 -41.21 -25.73 22.23
CA TYR A 430 -41.24 -25.13 20.90
C TYR A 430 -40.31 -25.90 19.95
N GLY A 431 -40.28 -25.54 18.67
CA GLY A 431 -39.56 -26.31 17.64
C GLY A 431 -38.06 -26.47 17.94
N HIS A 432 -37.45 -25.43 18.52
CA HIS A 432 -36.01 -25.35 18.77
C HIS A 432 -35.65 -24.85 20.18
N TYR A 433 -36.62 -24.60 21.06
CA TYR A 433 -36.38 -24.17 22.43
C TYR A 433 -37.48 -24.68 23.39
N VAL A 434 -37.18 -24.73 24.67
CA VAL A 434 -38.11 -25.12 25.75
C VAL A 434 -38.07 -24.02 26.81
N ILE A 435 -39.24 -23.52 27.21
CA ILE A 435 -39.39 -22.54 28.27
C ILE A 435 -39.96 -23.24 29.50
N VAL A 436 -39.27 -23.13 30.63
CA VAL A 436 -39.76 -23.62 31.92
C VAL A 436 -40.33 -22.43 32.70
N ARG A 437 -41.59 -22.52 33.09
CA ARG A 437 -42.29 -21.49 33.87
C ARG A 437 -42.67 -21.97 35.26
N SER A 438 -42.66 -21.03 36.19
CA SER A 438 -43.18 -21.16 37.56
C SER A 438 -44.73 -21.16 37.56
N ILE A 439 -45.32 -21.54 38.69
CA ILE A 439 -46.76 -21.46 38.99
C ILE A 439 -47.30 -20.04 38.73
N LYS A 440 -46.47 -19.01 38.99
CA LYS A 440 -46.80 -17.59 38.74
C LYS A 440 -46.63 -17.15 37.26
N LYS A 441 -46.38 -18.09 36.34
CA LYS A 441 -46.06 -17.86 34.92
C LYS A 441 -44.76 -17.10 34.64
N GLU A 442 -43.91 -16.90 35.65
CA GLU A 442 -42.56 -16.35 35.50
C GLU A 442 -41.63 -17.37 34.81
N VAL A 443 -40.77 -16.90 33.91
CA VAL A 443 -39.81 -17.76 33.18
C VAL A 443 -38.64 -18.09 34.11
N LEU A 444 -38.46 -19.37 34.44
CA LEU A 444 -37.38 -19.86 35.30
C LEU A 444 -36.11 -20.13 34.49
N CYS A 445 -36.23 -20.81 33.35
CA CYS A 445 -35.14 -21.07 32.43
C CYS A 445 -35.63 -21.32 31.01
N ILE A 446 -34.76 -21.04 30.05
CA ILE A 446 -34.97 -21.34 28.64
C ILE A 446 -33.88 -22.34 28.25
N TYR A 447 -34.24 -23.42 27.57
CA TYR A 447 -33.30 -24.34 26.94
C TYR A 447 -33.39 -24.18 25.44
N VAL A 448 -32.26 -24.03 24.76
CA VAL A 448 -32.19 -23.97 23.30
C VAL A 448 -31.59 -25.28 22.80
N ARG A 449 -32.22 -25.86 21.78
CA ARG A 449 -31.71 -27.04 21.10
C ARG A 449 -30.67 -26.61 20.07
N THR A 450 -29.44 -27.06 20.26
CA THR A 450 -28.30 -26.68 19.44
C THR A 450 -27.32 -27.84 19.31
N THR A 451 -26.18 -27.63 18.65
CA THR A 451 -25.07 -28.59 18.58
C THR A 451 -23.81 -27.99 19.20
N VAL A 452 -22.83 -28.85 19.52
CA VAL A 452 -21.54 -28.40 20.07
C VAL A 452 -20.81 -27.45 19.10
N GLY A 453 -20.94 -27.69 17.80
CA GLY A 453 -20.31 -26.86 16.78
C GLY A 453 -20.87 -25.43 16.74
N HIS A 454 -22.20 -25.28 16.78
CA HIS A 454 -22.83 -23.95 16.89
C HIS A 454 -22.43 -23.24 18.19
N ILE A 455 -22.41 -23.96 19.32
CA ILE A 455 -21.97 -23.39 20.61
C ILE A 455 -20.55 -22.85 20.52
N SER A 456 -19.65 -23.63 19.92
CA SER A 456 -18.25 -23.21 19.74
C SER A 456 -18.17 -21.92 18.92
N LEU A 457 -18.88 -21.84 17.80
CA LEU A 457 -18.89 -20.65 16.94
C LEU A 457 -19.45 -19.41 17.66
N TYR A 458 -20.63 -19.52 18.27
CA TYR A 458 -21.25 -18.38 18.96
C TYR A 458 -20.43 -17.92 20.16
N ARG A 459 -19.75 -18.84 20.83
CA ARG A 459 -18.84 -18.52 21.92
C ARG A 459 -17.66 -17.66 21.44
N GLU A 460 -17.00 -18.05 20.35
CA GLU A 460 -15.90 -17.25 19.78
C GLU A 460 -16.38 -15.85 19.37
N ILE A 461 -17.59 -15.75 18.82
CA ILE A 461 -18.20 -14.45 18.48
C ILE A 461 -18.46 -13.62 19.75
N GLU A 462 -19.02 -14.23 20.79
CA GLU A 462 -19.31 -13.53 22.05
C GLU A 462 -18.01 -13.08 22.74
N GLU A 463 -16.99 -13.94 22.80
CA GLU A 463 -15.68 -13.60 23.37
C GLU A 463 -15.02 -12.45 22.59
N ALA A 464 -15.11 -12.46 21.25
CA ALA A 464 -14.62 -11.37 20.41
C ALA A 464 -15.36 -10.04 20.68
N ILE A 465 -16.69 -10.06 20.80
CA ILE A 465 -17.50 -8.88 21.11
C ILE A 465 -17.16 -8.34 22.50
N GLN A 466 -17.10 -9.21 23.51
CA GLN A 466 -16.75 -8.82 24.88
C GLN A 466 -15.32 -8.26 24.96
N GLY A 467 -14.37 -8.86 24.24
CA GLY A 467 -13.00 -8.36 24.13
C GLY A 467 -12.95 -6.95 23.54
N PHE A 468 -13.73 -6.69 22.49
CA PHE A 468 -13.85 -5.36 21.90
C PHE A 468 -14.46 -4.33 22.87
N CYS A 469 -15.56 -4.67 23.55
CA CYS A 469 -16.20 -3.79 24.53
C CYS A 469 -15.25 -3.43 25.68
N ARG A 470 -14.47 -4.38 26.19
CA ARG A 470 -13.48 -4.14 27.24
C ARG A 470 -12.36 -3.22 26.77
N ALA A 471 -11.82 -3.43 25.57
CA ALA A 471 -10.78 -2.56 25.02
C ALA A 471 -11.25 -1.11 24.87
N TYR A 472 -12.52 -0.90 24.52
CA TYR A 472 -13.10 0.45 24.42
C TYR A 472 -13.26 1.13 25.79
N SER A 473 -13.64 0.37 26.83
CA SER A 473 -13.82 0.91 28.18
C SER A 473 -12.53 1.30 28.92
N TYR A 474 -11.37 0.78 28.50
CA TYR A 474 -10.06 1.19 29.05
C TYR A 474 -9.40 2.34 28.25
N GLY A 475 -10.01 2.75 27.14
CA GLY A 475 -9.51 3.81 26.26
C GLY A 475 -10.13 5.20 26.49
N THR A 476 -11.05 5.32 27.45
CA THR A 476 -11.56 6.58 28.04
C THR A 476 -11.01 6.74 29.43
#